data_AF-A0A2D5TE44-F1
#
_entry.id   AF-A0A2D5TE44-F1
#
_cell.length_a   1.000
_cell.length_b   1.000
_cell.length_c   1.000
_cell.angle_alpha   90.00
_cell.angle_beta   90.00
_cell.angle_gamma   90.00
#
_symmetry.space_group_name_H-M   'P 1'
#
loop_
_entity.id
_entity.type
_entity.pdbx_description
1 polymer ?
#
loop_
_entity_poly.entity_id
_entity_poly.type
_entity_poly.pdbx_seq_one_letter_code
_entity_poly.pdbx_strand_id
1 'polypeptide(L)'
;MSGIYKTVYSKVIFQAIRDLVGSAPHEKEDAVKYLQSPAFLAHCGIAGFPDGLQDALDEMLLLSKTEQKVVGKMIMEELTACS
;
A
#
# COMPACT_ATOMS: atom_id res chain seq x y z
N MET A 1 -17.41 -12.73 -4.26
CA MET A 1 -15.95 -12.93 -4.07
C MET A 1 -15.72 -13.62 -2.74
N SER A 2 -14.85 -14.64 -2.67
CA SER A 2 -14.51 -15.32 -1.41
C SER A 2 -13.75 -14.38 -0.48
N GLY A 3 -14.07 -14.38 0.82
CA GLY A 3 -13.39 -13.57 1.84
C GLY A 3 -11.89 -13.84 1.95
N ILE A 4 -11.42 -14.98 1.43
CA ILE A 4 -9.99 -15.33 1.36
C ILE A 4 -9.23 -14.34 0.47
N TYR A 5 -9.78 -13.97 -0.69
CA TYR A 5 -9.12 -13.03 -1.60
C TYR A 5 -9.00 -11.63 -0.99
N LYS A 6 -10.08 -11.14 -0.35
CA LYS A 6 -10.05 -9.86 0.40
C LYS A 6 -8.92 -9.89 1.43
N THR A 7 -8.83 -10.97 2.21
CA THR A 7 -7.81 -11.12 3.27
C THR A 7 -6.39 -11.16 2.70
N VAL A 8 -6.15 -11.94 1.64
CA VAL A 8 -4.83 -12.08 1.03
C VAL A 8 -4.37 -10.75 0.43
N TYR A 9 -5.21 -10.10 -0.38
CA TYR A 9 -4.82 -8.86 -1.03
C TYR A 9 -4.67 -7.69 -0.07
N SER A 10 -5.48 -7.64 1.01
CA SER A 10 -5.24 -6.69 2.10
C SER A 10 -3.83 -6.87 2.68
N LYS A 11 -3.41 -8.11 2.97
CA LYS A 11 -2.07 -8.41 3.50
C LYS A 11 -0.95 -8.04 2.52
N VAL A 12 -1.13 -8.30 1.23
CA VAL A 12 -0.15 -7.93 0.19
C VAL A 12 0.01 -6.41 0.13
N ILE A 13 -1.08 -5.66 0.15
CA ILE A 13 -1.06 -4.19 0.14
C ILE A 13 -0.39 -3.65 1.40
N PHE A 14 -0.74 -4.18 2.58
CA PHE A 14 -0.07 -3.79 3.83
C PHE A 14 1.44 -4.07 3.81
N GLN A 15 1.86 -5.21 3.25
CA GLN A 15 3.27 -5.51 3.13
C GLN A 15 3.98 -4.52 2.20
N ALA A 16 3.40 -4.24 1.03
CA ALA A 16 3.95 -3.24 0.11
C ALA A 16 4.11 -1.87 0.78
N ILE A 17 3.13 -1.39 1.54
CA ILE A 17 3.22 -0.10 2.25
C ILE A 17 4.37 -0.11 3.28
N ARG A 18 4.57 -1.22 3.99
CA ARG A 18 5.71 -1.38 4.92
C ARG A 18 7.05 -1.33 4.19
N ASP A 19 7.13 -2.00 3.05
CA ASP A 19 8.35 -2.08 2.26
C ASP A 19 8.73 -0.72 1.67
N LEU A 20 7.76 0.12 1.28
CA LEU A 20 8.01 1.50 0.81
C LEU A 20 8.71 2.39 1.85
N VAL A 21 8.31 2.24 3.12
CA VAL A 21 8.78 3.05 4.25
C VAL A 21 9.91 2.38 5.03
N GLY A 22 10.24 1.14 4.65
CA GLY A 22 11.28 0.31 5.22
C GLY A 22 12.69 0.81 4.92
N SER A 23 13.67 0.07 5.42
CA SER A 23 15.10 0.40 5.29
C SER A 23 15.81 -0.38 4.19
N ALA A 24 15.20 -1.45 3.66
CA ALA A 24 15.79 -2.30 2.64
C ALA A 24 15.53 -1.71 1.23
N PRO A 25 16.57 -1.30 0.49
CA PRO A 25 16.38 -0.64 -0.81
C PRO A 25 15.69 -1.52 -1.86
N HIS A 26 16.00 -2.82 -1.88
CA HIS A 26 15.43 -3.77 -2.84
C HIS A 26 13.93 -4.00 -2.60
N GLU A 27 13.51 -4.15 -1.34
CA GLU A 27 12.09 -4.27 -0.97
C GLU A 27 11.32 -3.02 -1.37
N LYS A 28 11.90 -1.83 -1.16
CA LYS A 28 11.31 -0.57 -1.59
C LYS A 28 11.12 -0.50 -3.10
N GLU A 29 12.12 -0.89 -3.89
CA GLU A 29 12.02 -0.89 -5.35
C GLU A 29 10.92 -1.84 -5.85
N ASP A 30 10.82 -3.04 -5.28
CA ASP A 30 9.80 -4.00 -5.65
C ASP A 30 8.39 -3.55 -5.21
N ALA A 31 8.27 -2.89 -4.06
CA ALA A 31 7.03 -2.26 -3.63
C ALA A 31 6.60 -1.14 -4.58
N VAL A 32 7.51 -0.28 -5.04
CA VAL A 32 7.20 0.76 -6.03
C VAL A 32 6.73 0.13 -7.36
N LYS A 33 7.42 -0.90 -7.86
CA LYS A 33 6.99 -1.62 -9.08
C LYS A 33 5.60 -2.21 -8.91
N TYR A 34 5.31 -2.79 -7.75
CA TYR A 34 4.00 -3.34 -7.45
C TYR A 34 2.91 -2.26 -7.44
N LEU A 35 3.13 -1.12 -6.78
CA LEU A 35 2.16 -0.01 -6.74
C LEU A 35 1.86 0.57 -8.12
N GLN A 36 2.87 0.67 -8.98
CA GLN A 36 2.73 1.18 -10.34
C GLN A 36 2.14 0.15 -11.31
N SER A 37 1.91 -1.09 -10.86
CA SER A 37 1.37 -2.14 -11.70
C SER A 37 -0.16 -2.08 -11.77
N PRO A 38 -0.77 -2.52 -12.90
CA PRO A 38 -2.22 -2.68 -12.99
C PRO A 38 -2.81 -3.64 -11.95
N ALA A 39 -1.99 -4.57 -11.42
CA ALA A 39 -2.42 -5.52 -10.41
C ALA A 39 -2.76 -4.83 -9.08
N PHE A 40 -2.09 -3.73 -8.73
CA PHE A 40 -2.36 -3.01 -7.49
C PHE A 40 -3.80 -2.50 -7.42
N LEU A 41 -4.28 -1.85 -8.49
CA LEU A 41 -5.65 -1.35 -8.56
C LEU A 41 -6.68 -2.49 -8.47
N ALA A 42 -6.43 -3.60 -9.16
CA ALA A 42 -7.28 -4.78 -9.05
C ALA A 42 -7.30 -5.34 -7.61
N HIS A 43 -6.15 -5.39 -6.94
CA HIS A 43 -6.05 -5.85 -5.56
C HIS A 43 -6.74 -4.89 -4.59
N CYS A 44 -6.67 -3.58 -4.81
CA CYS A 44 -7.41 -2.58 -4.03
C CYS A 44 -8.92 -2.80 -4.16
N GLY A 45 -9.43 -2.97 -5.38
CA GLY A 45 -10.85 -3.26 -5.61
C GLY A 45 -11.32 -4.55 -4.95
N ILE A 46 -10.51 -5.61 -4.95
CA ILE A 46 -10.83 -6.87 -4.27
C ILE A 46 -10.75 -6.74 -2.74
N ALA A 47 -9.80 -5.97 -2.23
CA ALA A 47 -9.64 -5.70 -0.80
C ALA A 47 -10.71 -4.72 -0.26
N GLY A 48 -11.37 -3.98 -1.14
CA GLY A 48 -12.34 -2.92 -0.78
C GLY A 48 -11.67 -1.61 -0.38
N PHE A 49 -10.45 -1.36 -0.87
CA PHE A 49 -9.71 -0.12 -0.61
C PHE A 49 -10.02 0.94 -1.68
N PRO A 50 -9.94 2.23 -1.33
CA PRO A 50 -10.30 3.32 -2.24
C PRO A 50 -9.35 3.41 -3.42
N ASP A 51 -9.87 3.81 -4.57
CA ASP A 51 -9.09 3.99 -5.81
C ASP A 51 -7.99 5.06 -5.65
N GLY A 52 -8.22 6.07 -4.80
CA GLY A 52 -7.23 7.11 -4.47
C GLY A 52 -6.06 6.66 -3.59
N LEU A 53 -6.00 5.38 -3.19
CA LEU A 53 -4.88 4.85 -2.40
C LEU A 53 -3.55 4.92 -3.18
N GLN A 54 -3.60 4.72 -4.50
CA GLN A 54 -2.39 4.82 -5.34
C GLN A 54 -1.81 6.22 -5.29
N ASP A 55 -2.64 7.24 -5.53
CA ASP A 55 -2.24 8.65 -5.52
C ASP A 55 -1.64 9.05 -4.18
N ALA A 56 -2.27 8.64 -3.07
CA ALA A 56 -1.76 8.92 -1.73
C ALA A 56 -0.36 8.30 -1.47
N LEU A 57 -0.12 7.10 -1.99
CA LEU A 57 1.18 6.43 -1.86
C LEU A 57 2.24 7.04 -2.78
N ASP A 58 1.85 7.48 -3.98
CA ASP A 58 2.75 8.18 -4.91
C ASP A 58 3.15 9.56 -4.37
N GLU A 59 2.22 10.33 -3.83
CA GLU A 59 2.50 11.61 -3.16
C GLU A 59 3.42 11.40 -1.94
N MET A 60 3.16 10.35 -1.14
CA MET A 60 4.01 9.99 0.00
C MET A 60 5.48 9.78 -0.43
N LEU A 61 5.73 9.19 -1.59
CA LEU A 61 7.10 8.92 -2.08
C LEU A 61 7.91 10.19 -2.36
N LEU A 62 7.26 11.33 -2.55
CA LEU A 62 7.91 12.63 -2.73
C LEU A 62 8.39 13.27 -1.42
N LEU A 63 7.93 12.76 -0.28
CA LEU A 63 8.25 13.28 1.04
C LEU A 63 9.62 12.80 1.55
N SER A 64 10.11 13.40 2.64
CA SER A 64 11.29 12.89 3.33
C SER A 64 11.06 11.49 3.91
N LYS A 65 12.12 10.73 4.18
CA LYS A 65 12.02 9.38 4.77
C LYS A 65 11.26 9.36 6.10
N THR A 66 11.38 10.43 6.90
CA THR A 66 10.68 10.52 8.18
C THR A 66 9.18 10.72 7.97
N GLU A 67 8.80 11.60 7.05
CA GLU A 67 7.40 11.84 6.69
C GLU A 67 6.77 10.61 6.04
N GLN A 68 7.49 9.90 5.17
CA GLN A 68 7.05 8.63 4.57
C GLN A 68 6.62 7.63 5.65
N LYS A 69 7.39 7.49 6.73
CA LYS A 69 7.04 6.58 7.84
C LYS A 69 5.77 6.99 8.58
N VAL A 70 5.57 8.30 8.77
CA VAL A 70 4.39 8.83 9.44
C VAL A 70 3.15 8.62 8.57
N VAL A 71 3.22 9.05 7.31
CA VAL A 71 2.12 8.95 6.34
C VAL A 71 1.77 7.49 6.06
N GLY A 72 2.77 6.62 5.83
CA GLY A 72 2.54 5.20 5.62
C GLY A 72 1.86 4.52 6.79
N LYS A 73 2.16 4.93 8.03
CA LYS A 73 1.45 4.46 9.22
C LYS A 73 -0.01 4.91 9.22
N MET A 74 -0.28 6.19 8.95
CA MET A 74 -1.65 6.73 8.89
C MET A 74 -2.49 6.05 7.81
N ILE A 75 -1.92 5.81 6.63
CA ILE A 75 -2.59 5.05 5.55
C ILE A 75 -2.96 3.65 6.04
N MET A 76 -2.03 2.93 6.66
CA MET A 76 -2.34 1.58 7.17
C MET A 76 -3.42 1.57 8.26
N GLU A 77 -3.44 2.57 9.14
CA GLU A 77 -4.48 2.74 10.16
C GLU A 77 -5.86 2.98 9.51
N GLU A 78 -5.95 3.86 8.52
CA GLU A 78 -7.19 4.16 7.81
C GLU A 78 -7.73 2.95 7.04
N LEU A 79 -6.85 2.22 6.34
CA LEU A 79 -7.22 1.01 5.62
C LEU A 79 -7.73 -0.09 6.55
N THR A 80 -7.22 -0.15 7.78
CA THR A 80 -7.69 -1.10 8.81
C THR A 80 -9.04 -0.68 9.39
N ALA A 81 -9.31 0.62 9.52
CA ALA A 81 -10.60 1.12 9.98
C ALA A 81 -11.72 0.90 8.96
N CYS A 82 -11.38 0.87 7.66
CA CYS A 82 -12.31 0.62 6.57
C CYS A 82 -12.65 -0.87 6.34
N SER A 83 -11.84 -1.79 6.87
CA SER A 83 -11.88 -3.23 6.53
C SER A 83 -12.79 -4.08 7.42
#